data_AF-A0A0N1MJZ6-F1
#
_entry.id   AF-A0A0N1MJZ6-F1
#
_cell.length_a   1.000
_cell.length_b   1.000
_cell.length_c   1.000
_cell.angle_alpha   90.00
_cell.angle_beta   90.00
_cell.angle_gamma   90.00
#
_symmetry.space_group_name_H-M   'P 1'
#
loop_
_entity.id
_entity.type
_entity.pdbx_description
1 polymer ?
#
loop_
_entity_poly.entity_id
_entity_poly.type
_entity_poly.pdbx_seq_one_letter_code
_entity_poly.pdbx_strand_id
1 'polypeptide(L)'
;MIQSVKRTFQILEYIAANGNFIRVNDIAKALELEKTTVYGFIKSLKELGYLEQDELSPRYRITSKLECLYVPPFSLIELKQELRPILEKITAAT
;
A
#
# COMPACT_ATOMS: atom_id res chain seq x y z
N MET A 1 19.59 -7.78 10.40
CA MET A 1 18.41 -7.45 9.58
C MET A 1 18.81 -7.42 8.11
N ILE A 2 18.01 -8.02 7.22
CA ILE A 2 18.31 -8.07 5.78
C ILE A 2 17.99 -6.71 5.15
N GLN A 3 18.99 -6.03 4.58
CA GLN A 3 18.86 -4.66 4.07
C GLN A 3 17.90 -4.54 2.88
N SER A 4 17.86 -5.56 2.01
CA SER A 4 16.93 -5.58 0.88
C SER A 4 15.47 -5.60 1.36
N VAL A 5 15.15 -6.42 2.36
CA VAL A 5 13.82 -6.48 2.96
C VAL A 5 13.43 -5.13 3.57
N LYS A 6 14.34 -4.51 4.36
CA LYS A 6 14.11 -3.18 4.93
C LYS A 6 13.77 -2.15 3.85
N ARG A 7 14.58 -2.08 2.79
CA ARG A 7 14.39 -1.12 1.69
C ARG A 7 13.08 -1.36 0.94
N THR A 8 12.71 -2.62 0.70
CA THR A 8 11.43 -2.97 0.08
C THR A 8 10.26 -2.36 0.85
N PHE A 9 10.22 -2.53 2.18
CA PHE A 9 9.14 -1.98 3.00
C PHE A 9 9.18 -0.45 3.06
N GLN A 10 10.36 0.16 3.17
CA GLN A 10 10.49 1.63 3.12
C GLN A 10 9.94 2.22 1.81
N ILE A 11 10.16 1.55 0.68
CA ILE A 11 9.60 1.96 -0.62
C ILE A 11 8.07 1.84 -0.61
N LEU A 12 7.52 0.72 -0.15
CA LEU A 12 6.07 0.51 -0.07
C LEU A 12 5.39 1.54 0.85
N GLU A 13 5.95 1.75 2.05
CA GLU A 13 5.47 2.73 3.02
C GLU A 13 5.49 4.14 2.44
N TYR A 14 6.57 4.52 1.76
CA TYR A 14 6.65 5.82 1.10
C TYR A 14 5.60 5.99 0.00
N ILE A 15 5.37 4.96 -0.83
CA ILE A 15 4.33 5.02 -1.87
C ILE A 15 2.93 5.17 -1.25
N ALA A 16 2.64 4.40 -0.19
CA ALA A 16 1.36 4.45 0.51
C ALA A 16 1.13 5.82 1.18
N ALA A 17 2.13 6.35 1.88
CA ALA A 17 2.04 7.61 2.61
C ALA A 17 1.86 8.83 1.69
N ASN A 18 2.26 8.73 0.42
CA ASN A 18 2.22 9.84 -0.54
C ASN A 18 1.09 9.70 -1.58
N GLY A 19 0.02 8.95 -1.27
CA GLY A 19 -1.18 8.92 -2.09
C GLY A 19 -1.12 7.96 -3.28
N ASN A 20 -0.22 6.97 -3.23
CA ASN A 20 -0.25 5.81 -4.12
C ASN A 20 -0.09 6.10 -5.63
N PHE A 21 0.60 7.18 -6.02
CA PHE A 21 0.89 7.51 -7.43
C PHE A 21 2.23 8.24 -7.57
N ILE A 22 3.33 7.51 -7.41
CA ILE A 22 4.67 8.07 -7.13
C ILE A 22 5.68 7.77 -8.24
N ARG A 23 6.55 8.72 -8.57
CA ARG A 23 7.65 8.49 -9.53
C ARG A 23 8.87 7.88 -8.84
N VAL A 24 9.64 7.09 -9.59
CA VAL A 24 10.92 6.52 -9.10
C VAL A 24 11.86 7.58 -8.54
N ASN A 25 11.94 8.75 -9.19
CA ASN A 25 12.80 9.84 -8.75
C ASN A 25 12.41 10.38 -7.36
N ASP A 26 11.11 10.40 -7.06
CA ASP A 26 10.61 10.90 -5.78
C ASP A 26 10.99 9.93 -4.66
N ILE A 27 10.89 8.62 -4.91
CA ILE A 27 11.31 7.55 -4.00
C ILE A 27 12.82 7.61 -3.76
N ALA A 28 13.61 7.68 -4.84
CA ALA A 28 15.06 7.74 -4.77
C ALA A 28 15.54 8.94 -3.94
N LYS A 29 14.94 10.12 -4.15
CA LYS A 29 15.27 11.32 -3.41
C LYS A 29 14.86 11.21 -1.93
N ALA A 30 13.66 10.73 -1.64
CA ALA A 30 13.14 10.67 -0.28
C ALA A 30 13.83 9.62 0.60
N LEU A 31 14.28 8.51 0.00
CA LEU A 31 14.95 7.42 0.72
C LEU A 31 16.48 7.47 0.61
N GLU A 32 17.03 8.50 -0.03
CA GLU A 32 18.47 8.65 -0.29
C GLU A 32 19.06 7.39 -0.97
N LEU A 33 18.35 6.87 -1.96
CA LEU A 33 18.73 5.67 -2.71
C LEU A 33 19.10 6.03 -4.15
N GLU A 34 20.06 5.30 -4.70
CA GLU A 34 20.35 5.36 -6.13
C GLU A 34 19.13 4.97 -6.97
N LYS A 35 18.88 5.69 -8.07
CA LYS A 35 17.72 5.44 -8.95
C LYS A 35 17.70 4.01 -9.49
N THR A 36 18.87 3.49 -9.85
CA THR A 36 19.04 2.10 -10.32
C THR A 36 18.65 1.09 -9.24
N THR A 37 18.97 1.39 -7.98
CA THR A 37 18.60 0.57 -6.83
C THR A 37 17.08 0.55 -6.65
N VAL A 38 16.44 1.73 -6.63
CA VAL A 38 14.97 1.83 -6.53
C VAL A 38 14.28 1.12 -7.70
N TYR A 39 14.78 1.29 -8.92
CA TYR A 39 14.25 0.61 -10.09
C TYR A 39 14.30 -0.91 -9.96
N GLY A 40 15.39 -1.47 -9.41
CA GLY A 40 15.50 -2.90 -9.12
C GLY A 40 14.41 -3.40 -8.16
N PHE A 41 14.18 -2.68 -7.05
CA PHE A 41 13.12 -3.02 -6.09
C PHE A 41 11.73 -2.91 -6.71
N ILE A 42 11.45 -1.83 -7.44
CA ILE A 42 10.15 -1.62 -8.11
C ILE A 42 9.91 -2.71 -9.15
N LYS A 43 10.93 -3.06 -9.95
CA LYS A 43 10.83 -4.14 -10.94
C LYS A 43 10.44 -5.46 -10.29
N SER A 44 11.13 -5.86 -9.22
CA SER A 44 10.78 -7.09 -8.48
C SER A 44 9.38 -7.02 -7.87
N LEU A 45 8.99 -5.89 -7.28
CA LEU A 45 7.65 -5.72 -6.72
C LEU A 45 6.55 -5.76 -7.81
N LYS A 46 6.81 -5.28 -9.02
CA LYS A 46 5.91 -5.42 -10.18
C LYS A 46 5.80 -6.85 -10.65
N GLU A 47 6.91 -7.56 -10.79
CA GLU A 47 6.93 -8.98 -11.17
C GLU A 47 6.17 -9.83 -10.14
N LEU A 48 6.29 -9.48 -8.85
CA LEU A 48 5.50 -10.07 -7.78
C LEU A 48 4.05 -9.58 -7.74
N GLY A 49 3.66 -8.58 -8.54
CA GLY A 49 2.30 -8.03 -8.61
C GLY A 49 1.89 -7.16 -7.42
N TYR A 50 2.83 -6.69 -6.59
CA TYR A 50 2.56 -5.76 -5.47
C TYR A 50 2.55 -4.30 -5.89
N LEU A 51 3.27 -3.97 -6.97
CA LEU A 51 3.22 -2.66 -7.61
C LEU A 51 2.74 -2.81 -9.05
N GLU A 52 2.10 -1.77 -9.55
CA GLU A 52 1.84 -1.60 -10.97
C GLU A 52 2.26 -0.20 -11.40
N GLN A 53 2.49 -0.04 -12.70
CA GLN A 53 2.78 1.26 -13.29
C GLN A 53 1.54 1.74 -14.01
N ASP A 54 1.21 3.00 -13.83
CA ASP A 54 0.13 3.66 -14.56
C ASP A 54 0.39 3.61 -16.08
N GLU A 55 -0.66 3.37 -16.88
CA GLU A 55 -0.52 3.25 -18.34
C GLU A 55 -0.20 4.60 -18.99
N LEU A 56 -0.66 5.69 -18.38
CA LEU A 56 -0.57 7.04 -18.91
C LEU A 56 0.59 7.84 -18.33
N SER A 57 1.30 7.31 -17.32
CA SER A 57 2.35 8.04 -16.61
C SER A 57 3.44 7.14 -16.03
N PRO A 58 4.66 7.66 -15.78
CA PRO A 58 5.75 6.90 -15.18
C PRO A 58 5.59 6.70 -13.66
N ARG A 59 4.35 6.74 -13.15
CA ARG A 59 4.04 6.65 -11.72
C ARG A 59 3.70 5.21 -11.36
N TYR A 60 4.05 4.83 -10.15
CA TYR A 60 3.78 3.51 -9.59
C TYR A 60 2.78 3.62 -8.45
N ARG A 61 1.96 2.58 -8.31
CA ARG A 61 0.96 2.43 -7.25
C ARG A 61 0.99 1.03 -6.67
N ILE A 62 0.61 0.92 -5.39
CA ILE A 62 0.38 -0.37 -4.74
C ILE A 62 -0.89 -0.99 -5.30
N THR A 63 -0.84 -2.29 -5.59
CA THR A 63 -1.99 -3.06 -6.06
C THR A 63 -2.81 -3.57 -4.88
N SER A 64 -4.05 -4.01 -5.15
CA SER A 64 -4.90 -4.67 -4.14
C SER A 64 -4.29 -5.97 -3.60
N LYS A 65 -3.29 -6.56 -4.27
CA LYS A 65 -2.58 -7.74 -3.77
C LYS A 65 -1.96 -7.50 -2.40
N LEU A 66 -1.47 -6.29 -2.12
CA LEU A 66 -0.90 -5.97 -0.80
C LEU A 66 -1.99 -5.93 0.28
N GLU A 67 -3.17 -5.37 -0.04
CA GLU A 67 -4.32 -5.32 0.88
C GLU A 67 -4.80 -6.73 1.25
N CYS A 68 -4.74 -7.68 0.31
CA CYS A 68 -5.08 -9.08 0.55
C CYS A 68 -4.14 -9.82 1.51
N LEU A 69 -2.98 -9.25 1.87
CA LEU A 69 -2.09 -9.83 2.89
C LEU A 69 -2.62 -9.60 4.31
N TYR A 70 -3.48 -8.60 4.49
CA TYR A 70 -4.11 -8.33 5.78
C TYR A 70 -5.32 -9.23 5.95
N VAL A 71 -5.29 -10.09 6.96
CA VAL A 71 -6.47 -10.83 7.41
C VAL A 71 -7.21 -9.94 8.42
N PRO A 72 -8.47 -9.57 8.15
CA PRO A 72 -9.24 -8.76 9.09
C PRO A 72 -9.30 -9.47 10.45
N PRO A 73 -9.10 -8.75 11.57
CA PRO A 73 -9.15 -9.31 12.92
C PRO A 73 -10.54 -9.81 13.30
N PHE A 74 -11.57 -9.40 12.55
CA PHE A 74 -12.95 -9.77 12.77
C PHE A 74 -13.56 -10.25 11.46
N SER A 75 -14.43 -11.25 11.55
CA SER A 75 -15.29 -11.64 10.43
C SER A 75 -16.30 -10.52 10.13
N LEU A 76 -16.78 -10.47 8.88
CA LEU A 76 -17.87 -9.56 8.50
C LEU A 76 -19.14 -9.77 9.36
N ILE A 77 -19.33 -10.98 9.90
CA ILE A 77 -20.46 -11.31 10.75
C ILE A 77 -20.31 -10.65 12.12
N GLU A 78 -19.17 -10.83 12.78
CA GLU A 78 -18.87 -10.20 14.08
C GLU A 78 -18.93 -8.67 13.98
N LEU A 79 -18.32 -8.12 12.92
CA LEU A 79 -18.31 -6.67 12.69
C LEU A 79 -19.75 -6.12 12.52
N LYS A 80 -20.61 -6.82 11.77
CA LYS A 80 -22.02 -6.42 11.63
C LYS A 80 -22.78 -6.52 12.95
N GLN A 81 -22.55 -7.57 13.75
CA GLN A 81 -23.21 -7.74 15.04
C GLN A 81 -22.85 -6.62 16.02
N GLU A 82 -21.59 -6.22 16.08
CA GLU A 82 -21.15 -5.12 16.94
C GLU A 82 -21.59 -3.74 16.44
N LEU A 83 -21.48 -3.46 15.13
CA LEU A 83 -21.78 -2.13 14.59
C LEU A 83 -23.27 -1.85 14.43
N ARG A 84 -24.10 -2.88 14.16
CA ARG A 84 -25.55 -2.71 13.96
C ARG A 84 -26.26 -1.92 15.07
N PRO A 85 -26.12 -2.23 16.37
CA PRO A 85 -26.80 -1.48 17.42
C PRO A 85 -26.34 -0.02 17.48
N ILE A 86 -25.09 0.28 17.11
CA ILE A 86 -24.56 1.64 17.06
C ILE A 86 -25.20 2.42 15.90
N LEU A 87 -25.26 1.81 14.72
CA LEU A 87 -25.86 2.40 13.52
C LEU A 87 -27.37 2.64 13.67
N GLU A 88 -28.08 1.73 14.34
CA GLU A 88 -29.51 1.89 14.65
C GLU A 88 -29.74 3.09 15.58
N LYS A 89 -28.87 3.29 16.59
CA LYS A 89 -28.94 4.47 17.48
C LYS A 89 -28.69 5.78 16.74
N ILE A 90 -27.71 5.83 15.84
CA ILE A 90 -27.40 7.05 15.06
C ILE A 90 -28.56 7.40 14.12
N THR A 91 -29.10 6.38 13.43
CA THR A 91 -30.25 6.56 12.54
C THR A 91 -31.51 7.02 13.28
N ALA A 92 -31.73 6.56 14.51
CA ALA A 92 -32.87 6.99 15.32
C ALA A 92 -32.73 8.40 15.92
N ALA A 93 -31.51 8.93 15.97
CA ALA A 93 -31.20 10.25 16.55
C ALA A 93 -31.10 11.36 15.49
N THR A 94 -31.26 11.03 14.20
CA THR A 94 -31.21 11.95 13.05
C THR A 94 -32.57 11.97 12.37
#